data_AF-A0A1V4PMR9-F1
#
_entry.id   AF-A0A1V4PMR9-F1
#
_cell.length_a   1.000
_cell.length_b   1.000
_cell.length_c   1.000
_cell.angle_alpha   90.00
_cell.angle_beta   90.00
_cell.angle_gamma   90.00
#
_symmetry.space_group_name_H-M   'P 1'
#
loop_
_entity.id
_entity.type
_entity.pdbx_description
1 polymer ?
#
loop_
_entity_poly.entity_id
_entity_poly.type
_entity_poly.pdbx_seq_one_letter_code
_entity_poly.pdbx_strand_id
1 'polypeptide(L)'
;MTDDDLRSAGSPRFPDPPYSVDLLTDLDAGVLEPDVAAHIRSRLVDDSGAREVLAALEGLRVDLRDLPVPEQPVPEWVDARTQQTLARIAAEVGSGSDVTPLARRRPLRSAPQAVALLSVAAAVLVAVIVGVVLVSHSARTGAPSNQADGTPASSSVVPTVAAPGAAAALSVLGRTDGAPFASTAALRRCTAANGVAAETPVLGSGPVMVNGVRQVVILLATGTAGRFLALVVGPECDSRNPATISRTIIGG
;
A
#
# COMPACT_ATOMS: atom_id res chain seq x y z
N MET A 1 -1.46 40.83 -3.08
CA MET A 1 -2.60 40.02 -2.62
C MET A 1 -2.51 38.73 -3.41
N THR A 2 -1.85 37.73 -2.84
CA THR A 2 -1.39 36.52 -3.52
C THR A 2 -2.48 35.47 -3.53
N ASP A 3 -2.62 34.75 -4.66
CA ASP A 3 -3.50 33.58 -4.87
C ASP A 3 -3.32 32.44 -3.82
N ASP A 4 -2.31 32.51 -2.97
CA ASP A 4 -2.06 31.57 -1.87
C ASP A 4 -3.08 31.70 -0.71
N ASP A 5 -3.63 32.89 -0.46
CA ASP A 5 -4.56 33.09 0.67
C ASP A 5 -5.95 32.50 0.43
N LEU A 6 -6.32 32.19 -0.82
CA LEU A 6 -7.62 31.60 -1.16
C LEU A 6 -7.65 30.07 -1.11
N ARG A 7 -6.48 29.41 -1.02
CA ARG A 7 -6.38 27.94 -0.89
C ARG A 7 -6.38 27.45 0.56
N SER A 8 -6.34 28.35 1.54
CA SER A 8 -6.42 28.05 2.98
C SER A 8 -7.82 28.29 3.56
N ALA A 9 -8.88 28.04 2.79
CA ALA A 9 -10.22 27.88 3.34
C ALA A 9 -10.31 26.44 3.88
N GLY A 10 -10.26 26.31 5.20
CA GLY A 10 -10.02 25.06 5.92
C GLY A 10 -10.84 23.86 5.45
N SER A 11 -10.15 22.78 5.09
CA SER A 11 -10.74 21.45 5.05
C SER A 11 -11.42 21.19 6.40
N PRO A 12 -12.68 20.71 6.41
CA PRO A 12 -13.33 20.34 7.66
C PRO A 12 -12.43 19.34 8.39
N ARG A 13 -12.20 19.56 9.69
CA ARG A 13 -11.35 18.68 10.53
C ARG A 13 -11.77 17.22 10.42
N PHE A 14 -13.06 16.98 10.23
CA PHE A 14 -13.65 15.67 10.05
C PHE A 14 -14.31 15.59 8.67
N PRO A 15 -13.84 14.72 7.77
CA PRO A 15 -14.46 14.53 6.47
C PRO A 15 -15.78 13.75 6.61
N ASP A 16 -16.77 14.09 5.79
CA ASP A 16 -18.01 13.33 5.64
C ASP A 16 -17.93 12.40 4.41
N PRO A 17 -18.73 11.32 4.36
CA PRO A 17 -18.79 10.43 3.20
C PRO A 17 -19.43 11.10 1.96
N PRO A 18 -19.14 10.62 0.73
CA PRO A 18 -18.32 9.46 0.43
C PRO A 18 -16.82 9.72 0.57
N TYR A 19 -16.09 8.75 1.12
CA TYR A 19 -14.65 8.88 1.36
C TYR A 19 -13.84 8.59 0.10
N SER A 20 -12.74 9.34 -0.10
CA SER A 20 -11.81 9.07 -1.19
C SER A 20 -10.98 7.81 -0.92
N VAL A 21 -10.52 7.16 -1.99
CA VAL A 21 -9.67 5.96 -1.90
C VAL A 21 -8.37 6.25 -1.15
N ASP A 22 -7.76 7.42 -1.37
CA ASP A 22 -6.53 7.83 -0.67
C ASP A 22 -6.75 7.91 0.85
N LEU A 23 -7.87 8.51 1.28
CA LEU A 23 -8.20 8.63 2.70
C LEU A 23 -8.50 7.26 3.33
N LEU A 24 -9.15 6.35 2.60
CA LEU A 24 -9.37 4.97 3.05
C LEU A 24 -8.07 4.18 3.12
N THR A 25 -7.13 4.44 2.22
CA THR A 25 -5.79 3.84 2.25
C THR A 25 -5.00 4.34 3.46
N ASP A 26 -5.08 5.63 3.77
CA ASP A 26 -4.46 6.20 4.97
C ASP A 26 -5.09 5.66 6.25
N LEU A 27 -6.41 5.45 6.27
CA LEU A 27 -7.11 4.81 7.38
C LEU A 27 -6.62 3.37 7.59
N ASP A 28 -6.48 2.62 6.49
CA ASP A 28 -6.04 1.23 6.47
C ASP A 28 -4.55 1.06 6.82
N ALA A 29 -3.72 2.03 6.43
CA ALA A 29 -2.31 2.12 6.81
C ALA A 29 -2.10 2.57 8.27
N GLY A 30 -3.15 3.07 8.93
CA GLY A 30 -3.09 3.55 10.31
C GLY A 30 -2.30 4.85 10.48
N VAL A 31 -2.17 5.67 9.42
CA VAL A 31 -1.39 6.92 9.44
C VAL A 31 -2.22 8.14 9.87
N LEU A 32 -3.55 8.01 9.91
CA LEU A 32 -4.45 9.08 10.31
C LEU A 32 -4.39 9.38 11.82
N GLU A 33 -4.67 10.63 12.18
CA GLU A 33 -4.87 11.02 13.58
C GLU A 33 -5.99 10.19 14.23
N PRO A 34 -5.85 9.79 15.51
CA PRO A 34 -6.78 8.85 16.15
C PRO A 34 -8.25 9.31 16.16
N ASP A 35 -8.49 10.62 16.32
CA ASP A 35 -9.82 11.23 16.32
C ASP A 35 -10.45 11.22 14.92
N VAL A 36 -9.67 11.55 13.89
CA VAL A 36 -10.11 11.48 12.48
C VAL A 36 -10.43 10.05 12.08
N ALA A 37 -9.54 9.10 12.41
CA ALA A 37 -9.76 7.69 12.13
C ALA A 37 -11.01 7.14 12.84
N ALA A 38 -11.24 7.54 14.10
CA ALA A 38 -12.46 7.17 14.84
C ALA A 38 -13.72 7.76 14.20
N HIS A 39 -13.66 9.02 13.75
CA HIS A 39 -14.77 9.67 13.05
C HIS A 39 -15.13 8.90 11.77
N ILE A 40 -14.16 8.64 10.89
CA ILE A 40 -14.39 7.92 9.63
C ILE A 40 -14.98 6.53 9.90
N ARG A 41 -14.39 5.77 10.84
CA ARG A 41 -14.88 4.43 11.21
C ARG A 41 -16.34 4.45 11.68
N SER A 42 -16.76 5.47 12.43
CA SER A 42 -18.13 5.59 12.92
C SER A 42 -19.16 5.81 11.80
N ARG A 43 -18.74 6.36 10.66
CA ARG A 43 -19.60 6.73 9.53
C ARG A 43 -19.45 5.80 8.32
N LEU A 44 -18.60 4.77 8.40
CA LEU A 44 -18.46 3.75 7.33
C LEU A 44 -19.77 3.03 7.00
N VAL A 45 -20.70 2.93 7.95
CA VAL A 45 -22.02 2.33 7.69
C VAL A 45 -22.80 3.11 6.63
N ASP A 46 -22.62 4.42 6.57
CA ASP A 46 -23.29 5.34 5.65
C ASP A 46 -22.68 5.32 4.24
N ASP A 47 -21.52 4.67 4.05
CA ASP A 47 -20.78 4.60 2.80
C ASP A 47 -20.49 3.14 2.41
N SER A 48 -21.36 2.57 1.56
CA SER A 48 -21.17 1.19 1.07
C SER A 48 -19.95 1.05 0.18
N GLY A 49 -19.58 2.08 -0.58
CA GLY A 49 -18.41 2.05 -1.45
C GLY A 49 -17.12 1.98 -0.64
N ALA A 50 -17.02 2.76 0.43
CA ALA A 50 -15.87 2.68 1.34
C ALA A 50 -15.72 1.30 1.98
N ARG A 51 -16.82 0.66 2.38
CA ARG A 51 -16.80 -0.70 2.94
C ARG A 51 -16.32 -1.75 1.93
N GLU A 52 -16.73 -1.63 0.67
CA GLU A 52 -16.28 -2.53 -0.40
C GLU A 52 -14.77 -2.38 -0.65
N VAL A 53 -14.27 -1.15 -0.71
CA VAL A 53 -12.82 -0.88 -0.88
C VAL A 53 -12.01 -1.45 0.27
N LEU A 54 -12.42 -1.20 1.52
CA LEU A 54 -11.71 -1.73 2.70
C LEU A 54 -11.75 -3.26 2.76
N ALA A 55 -12.87 -3.88 2.38
CA ALA A 55 -12.96 -5.34 2.30
C ALA A 55 -12.03 -5.92 1.22
N ALA A 56 -11.91 -5.25 0.07
CA ALA A 56 -10.98 -5.65 -0.98
C ALA A 56 -9.50 -5.55 -0.53
N LEU A 57 -9.14 -4.51 0.23
CA LEU A 57 -7.80 -4.36 0.81
C LEU A 57 -7.48 -5.46 1.82
N GLU A 58 -8.43 -5.84 2.67
CA GLU A 58 -8.23 -6.94 3.61
C GLU A 58 -8.09 -8.29 2.88
N GLY A 59 -8.89 -8.53 1.83
CA GLY A 59 -8.73 -9.70 0.96
C GLY A 59 -7.34 -9.77 0.34
N LEU A 60 -6.83 -8.65 -0.20
CA LEU A 60 -5.48 -8.55 -0.74
C LEU A 60 -4.41 -8.86 0.32
N ARG A 61 -4.58 -8.40 1.56
CA ARG A 61 -3.63 -8.71 2.65
C ARG A 61 -3.61 -10.20 3.00
N VAL A 62 -4.78 -10.85 2.98
CA VAL A 62 -4.88 -12.31 3.16
C VAL A 62 -4.16 -13.02 2.01
N ASP A 63 -4.46 -12.65 0.76
CA ASP A 63 -3.82 -13.23 -0.42
C ASP A 63 -2.29 -13.07 -0.37
N LEU A 64 -1.80 -11.88 0.01
CA LEU A 64 -0.38 -11.60 0.15
C LEU A 64 0.28 -12.39 1.29
N ARG A 65 -0.44 -12.64 2.39
CA ARG A 65 0.04 -13.48 3.49
C ARG A 65 0.13 -14.96 3.11
N ASP A 66 -0.76 -15.42 2.25
CA ASP A 66 -0.81 -16.81 1.80
C ASP A 66 0.18 -17.12 0.67
N LEU A 67 0.85 -16.09 0.12
CA LEU A 67 1.93 -16.31 -0.83
C LEU A 67 3.08 -17.09 -0.17
N PRO A 68 3.64 -18.10 -0.85
CA PRO A 68 4.77 -18.85 -0.35
C PRO A 68 6.01 -17.96 -0.30
N VAL A 69 6.36 -17.50 0.89
CA VAL A 69 7.61 -16.80 1.18
C VAL A 69 8.52 -17.78 1.92
N PRO A 70 9.82 -17.88 1.56
CA PRO A 70 10.76 -18.68 2.34
C PRO A 70 10.72 -18.23 3.81
N GLU A 71 10.44 -19.16 4.72
CA GLU A 71 10.46 -18.86 6.14
C GLU A 71 11.85 -18.35 6.52
N GLN A 72 11.93 -17.13 7.05
CA GLN A 72 13.14 -16.64 7.69
C GLN A 72 13.11 -17.10 9.14
N PRO A 73 14.10 -17.90 9.60
CA PRO A 73 14.12 -18.37 10.97
C PRO A 73 14.20 -17.18 11.91
N VAL A 74 13.30 -17.15 12.90
CA VAL A 74 13.37 -16.18 13.99
C VAL A 74 14.69 -16.42 14.75
N PRO A 75 15.52 -15.38 14.98
CA PRO A 75 16.74 -15.56 15.75
C PRO A 75 16.45 -16.04 17.18
N GLU A 76 17.17 -17.04 17.69
CA GLU A 76 16.90 -17.67 19.01
C GLU A 76 16.81 -16.68 20.17
N TRP A 77 17.58 -15.59 20.12
CA TRP A 77 17.55 -14.56 21.16
C TRP A 77 16.20 -13.81 21.21
N VAL A 78 15.48 -13.71 20.08
CA VAL A 78 14.15 -13.11 20.00
C VAL A 78 13.14 -14.05 20.65
N ASP A 79 13.20 -15.34 20.36
CA ASP A 79 12.31 -16.34 20.94
C ASP A 79 12.49 -16.43 22.46
N ALA A 80 13.74 -16.54 22.92
CA ALA A 80 14.05 -16.58 24.35
C ALA A 80 13.56 -15.32 25.08
N ARG A 81 13.74 -14.13 24.47
CA ARG A 81 13.26 -12.86 25.03
C ARG A 81 11.73 -12.79 25.05
N THR A 82 11.07 -13.27 24.02
CA THR A 82 9.60 -13.30 23.92
C THR A 82 9.02 -14.23 24.97
N GLN A 83 9.55 -15.46 25.08
CA GLN A 83 9.13 -16.42 26.10
C GLN A 83 9.38 -15.89 27.52
N GLN A 84 10.52 -15.24 27.78
CA GLN A 84 10.79 -14.62 29.07
C GLN A 84 9.79 -13.50 29.40
N THR A 85 9.45 -12.66 28.41
CA THR A 85 8.48 -11.58 28.57
C THR A 85 7.08 -12.12 28.87
N LEU A 86 6.65 -13.13 28.12
CA LEU A 86 5.37 -13.81 28.35
C LEU A 86 5.31 -14.48 29.73
N ALA A 87 6.40 -15.11 30.18
CA ALA A 87 6.47 -15.71 31.51
C ALA A 87 6.35 -14.66 32.63
N ARG A 88 6.92 -13.47 32.46
CA ARG A 88 6.76 -12.35 33.41
C ARG A 88 5.33 -11.84 33.46
N ILE A 89 4.72 -11.57 32.29
CA ILE A 89 3.32 -11.13 32.22
C ILE A 89 2.40 -12.18 32.85
N ALA A 90 2.63 -13.48 32.59
CA ALA A 90 1.85 -14.56 33.19
C ALA A 90 2.03 -14.64 34.71
N ALA A 91 3.24 -14.41 35.22
CA ALA A 91 3.49 -14.37 36.67
C ALA A 91 2.83 -13.15 37.33
N GLU A 92 2.82 -11.99 36.68
CA GLU A 92 2.14 -10.77 37.17
C GLU A 92 0.63 -10.94 37.22
N VAL A 93 0.02 -11.45 36.13
CA VAL A 93 -1.41 -11.76 36.06
C VAL A 93 -1.79 -12.86 37.07
N GLY A 94 -0.94 -13.88 37.23
CA GLY A 94 -1.15 -14.97 38.19
C GLY A 94 -0.96 -14.58 39.66
N SER A 95 -0.14 -13.56 39.93
CA SER A 95 0.13 -13.07 41.30
C SER A 95 -0.78 -11.93 41.73
N GLY A 96 -1.48 -11.29 40.79
CA GLY A 96 -2.33 -10.14 41.03
C GLY A 96 -3.71 -10.29 40.42
N SER A 97 -4.55 -11.17 40.98
CA SER A 97 -5.99 -11.17 40.73
C SER A 97 -6.75 -12.00 41.77
N ASP A 98 -6.97 -11.40 42.94
CA ASP A 98 -8.22 -11.63 43.66
C ASP A 98 -9.33 -11.01 42.79
N VAL A 99 -9.79 -11.75 41.77
CA VAL A 99 -10.97 -11.35 40.99
C VAL A 99 -12.15 -11.45 41.93
N THR A 100 -12.47 -10.35 42.62
CA THR A 100 -13.74 -10.26 43.34
C THR A 100 -14.83 -10.31 42.27
N PRO A 101 -15.66 -11.36 42.21
CA PRO A 101 -16.75 -11.37 41.27
C PRO A 101 -17.60 -10.14 41.58
N LEU A 102 -17.93 -9.33 40.56
CA LEU A 102 -19.01 -8.36 40.70
C LEU A 102 -20.28 -9.16 40.94
N ALA A 103 -20.55 -9.47 42.21
CA ALA A 103 -21.83 -9.96 42.67
C ALA A 103 -22.85 -8.95 42.16
N ARG A 104 -23.65 -9.40 41.18
CA ARG A 104 -24.78 -8.69 40.62
C ARG A 104 -25.55 -8.07 41.77
N ARG A 105 -25.49 -6.75 41.87
CA ARG A 105 -26.21 -5.94 42.87
C ARG A 105 -27.69 -6.32 42.80
N ARG A 106 -28.15 -7.17 43.72
CA ARG A 106 -29.56 -7.20 44.10
C ARG A 106 -29.81 -5.91 44.89
N PRO A 107 -30.88 -5.15 44.60
CA PRO A 107 -31.21 -3.98 45.40
C PRO A 107 -31.61 -4.46 46.80
N LEU A 108 -30.73 -4.24 47.79
CA LEU A 108 -31.04 -4.47 49.19
C LEU A 108 -31.91 -3.33 49.70
N ARG A 109 -33.17 -3.64 50.04
CA ARG A 109 -33.84 -2.95 51.13
C ARG A 109 -33.41 -3.62 52.44
N SER A 110 -33.10 -2.76 53.41
CA SER A 110 -32.91 -2.94 54.86
C SER A 110 -31.65 -3.62 55.42
N ALA A 111 -30.78 -2.74 55.95
CA ALA A 111 -30.19 -2.73 57.30
C ALA A 111 -28.70 -3.08 57.46
N PRO A 112 -27.99 -2.39 58.40
CA PRO A 112 -26.58 -2.06 58.26
C PRO A 112 -25.70 -2.77 59.29
N GLN A 113 -24.53 -3.25 58.87
CA GLN A 113 -23.37 -3.40 59.76
C GLN A 113 -22.08 -3.03 59.03
N ALA A 114 -21.18 -2.48 59.84
CA ALA A 114 -20.08 -1.58 59.53
C ALA A 114 -18.84 -2.25 58.90
N VAL A 115 -17.79 -1.41 58.78
CA VAL A 115 -16.35 -1.72 58.63
C VAL A 115 -15.87 -1.53 57.16
N ALA A 116 -15.33 -0.35 56.80
CA ALA A 116 -13.92 0.09 56.95
C ALA A 116 -13.00 -0.65 55.93
N LEU A 117 -12.05 -0.10 55.17
CA LEU A 117 -11.32 1.17 55.03
C LEU A 117 -10.62 1.15 53.65
N LEU A 118 -10.27 2.34 53.12
CA LEU A 118 -9.06 2.72 52.35
C LEU A 118 -8.43 1.69 51.37
N SER A 119 -8.09 2.02 50.11
CA SER A 119 -6.99 2.94 49.78
C SER A 119 -6.74 3.03 48.26
N VAL A 120 -6.39 4.25 47.83
CA VAL A 120 -5.36 4.66 46.85
C VAL A 120 -5.08 3.72 45.66
N ALA A 121 -5.53 4.10 44.46
CA ALA A 121 -5.03 3.55 43.21
C ALA A 121 -3.91 4.46 42.66
N ALA A 122 -2.70 3.91 42.60
CA ALA A 122 -1.50 4.53 42.06
C ALA A 122 -1.60 4.67 40.52
N ALA A 123 -1.29 5.86 40.01
CA ALA A 123 -1.15 6.11 38.58
C ALA A 123 0.22 5.58 38.11
N VAL A 124 0.22 4.54 37.29
CA VAL A 124 1.43 4.00 36.65
C VAL A 124 1.49 4.54 35.21
N LEU A 125 2.36 5.53 35.00
CA LEU A 125 2.79 6.01 33.70
C LEU A 125 3.84 5.03 33.13
N VAL A 126 3.51 4.32 32.07
CA VAL A 126 4.47 3.49 31.32
C VAL A 126 4.96 4.29 30.11
N ALA A 127 6.20 4.79 30.20
CA ALA A 127 6.91 5.40 29.09
C ALA A 127 7.53 4.29 28.22
N VAL A 128 7.10 4.19 26.95
CA VAL A 128 7.66 3.26 25.97
C VAL A 128 8.77 3.96 25.19
N ILE A 129 10.01 3.52 25.37
CA ILE A 129 11.16 3.95 24.56
C ILE A 129 11.31 2.94 23.42
N VAL A 130 11.02 3.35 22.19
CA VAL A 130 11.27 2.56 20.98
C VAL A 130 12.68 2.87 20.48
N GLY A 131 13.57 1.90 20.58
CA GLY A 131 14.91 1.97 19.99
C GLY A 131 14.88 1.44 18.56
N VAL A 132 15.18 2.31 17.58
CA VAL A 132 15.35 1.94 16.17
C VAL A 132 16.79 1.45 15.96
N VAL A 133 16.96 0.18 15.56
CA VAL A 133 18.25 -0.34 15.09
C VAL A 133 18.20 -0.41 13.56
N LEU A 134 18.92 0.50 12.92
CA LEU A 134 19.17 0.49 11.49
C LEU A 134 20.30 -0.50 11.19
N VAL A 135 19.99 -1.59 10.48
CA VAL A 135 21.00 -2.47 9.89
C VAL A 135 21.01 -2.27 8.39
N SER A 136 22.03 -1.54 7.94
CA SER A 136 22.44 -1.40 6.54
C SER A 136 23.21 -2.64 6.08
N HIS A 137 22.78 -3.27 4.97
CA HIS A 137 23.59 -4.25 4.25
C HIS A 137 23.76 -3.83 2.78
N SER A 138 24.99 -3.45 2.44
CA SER A 138 25.44 -3.16 1.09
C SER A 138 25.76 -4.44 0.33
N ALA A 139 25.12 -4.56 -0.83
CA ALA A 139 25.54 -5.18 -2.10
C ALA A 139 26.55 -6.35 -2.11
N ARG A 140 26.18 -7.42 -2.84
CA ARG A 140 26.90 -7.78 -4.07
C ARG A 140 26.13 -8.76 -4.98
N THR A 141 26.36 -8.52 -6.27
CA THR A 141 25.85 -9.10 -7.51
C THR A 141 26.25 -10.56 -7.78
N GLY A 142 25.36 -11.30 -8.46
CA GLY A 142 25.71 -12.54 -9.15
C GLY A 142 24.50 -13.22 -9.82
N ALA A 143 24.38 -13.08 -11.14
CA ALA A 143 23.71 -14.03 -12.06
C ALA A 143 24.82 -14.91 -12.70
N PRO A 144 24.58 -16.10 -13.33
CA PRO A 144 23.41 -16.44 -14.16
C PRO A 144 22.92 -17.93 -14.25
N SER A 145 21.73 -18.10 -14.85
CA SER A 145 21.22 -19.13 -15.81
C SER A 145 21.26 -20.67 -15.58
N ASN A 146 20.06 -21.31 -15.62
CA ASN A 146 19.58 -22.43 -16.50
C ASN A 146 18.32 -23.09 -15.86
N GLN A 147 17.08 -23.04 -16.40
CA GLN A 147 16.42 -23.67 -17.58
C GLN A 147 15.84 -25.09 -17.32
N ALA A 148 14.64 -25.33 -17.87
CA ALA A 148 13.76 -26.54 -17.93
C ALA A 148 12.70 -26.66 -16.81
N ASP A 149 11.44 -27.06 -17.02
CA ASP A 149 10.60 -27.33 -18.20
C ASP A 149 9.15 -27.49 -17.68
N GLY A 150 8.13 -27.12 -18.47
CA GLY A 150 6.72 -27.33 -18.12
C GLY A 150 5.72 -26.64 -19.06
N THR A 151 5.30 -27.33 -20.12
CA THR A 151 4.31 -26.90 -21.13
C THR A 151 2.85 -27.21 -20.68
N PRO A 152 1.78 -26.86 -21.42
CA PRO A 152 0.82 -25.81 -21.03
C PRO A 152 -0.61 -26.33 -20.78
N ALA A 153 -1.36 -25.72 -19.86
CA ALA A 153 -2.81 -25.88 -19.82
C ALA A 153 -3.48 -24.76 -20.64
N SER A 154 -4.01 -25.15 -21.80
CA SER A 154 -4.84 -24.30 -22.66
C SER A 154 -6.10 -23.84 -21.92
N SER A 155 -6.29 -22.53 -21.84
CA SER A 155 -7.63 -21.93 -21.79
C SER A 155 -7.72 -20.94 -22.94
N SER A 156 -8.53 -21.30 -23.92
CA SER A 156 -8.84 -20.49 -25.07
C SER A 156 -9.71 -19.31 -24.63
N VAL A 157 -9.08 -18.17 -24.38
CA VAL A 157 -9.70 -16.85 -24.56
C VAL A 157 -8.83 -16.15 -25.56
N VAL A 158 -9.41 -15.79 -26.70
CA VAL A 158 -8.74 -15.06 -27.78
C VAL A 158 -8.06 -13.83 -27.16
N PRO A 159 -6.71 -13.73 -27.09
CA PRO A 159 -6.09 -12.53 -26.60
C PRO A 159 -6.05 -11.56 -27.76
N THR A 160 -7.01 -10.65 -27.80
CA THR A 160 -6.78 -9.33 -28.40
C THR A 160 -5.49 -8.81 -27.80
N VAL A 161 -4.45 -8.68 -28.64
CA VAL A 161 -3.09 -8.18 -28.36
C VAL A 161 -2.97 -7.54 -26.98
N ALA A 162 -2.55 -8.34 -25.99
CA ALA A 162 -2.56 -7.91 -24.59
C ALA A 162 -1.55 -6.78 -24.40
N ALA A 163 -2.06 -5.55 -24.33
CA ALA A 163 -1.35 -4.45 -23.72
C ALA A 163 -0.82 -4.91 -22.35
N PRO A 164 0.35 -4.45 -21.89
CA PRO A 164 0.80 -4.71 -20.55
C PRO A 164 -0.29 -4.30 -19.57
N GLY A 165 -0.55 -5.15 -18.57
CA GLY A 165 -1.55 -4.84 -17.54
C GLY A 165 -1.30 -3.46 -16.94
N ALA A 166 -2.37 -2.77 -16.53
CA ALA A 166 -2.30 -1.39 -16.04
C ALA A 166 -1.18 -1.16 -15.02
N ALA A 167 -1.00 -2.10 -14.07
CA ALA A 167 0.08 -2.07 -13.09
C ALA A 167 1.49 -2.09 -13.70
N ALA A 168 1.74 -2.93 -14.72
CA ALA A 168 3.02 -3.01 -15.40
C ALA A 168 3.35 -1.72 -16.16
N ALA A 169 2.35 -1.10 -16.78
CA ALA A 169 2.52 0.19 -17.45
C ALA A 169 2.70 1.35 -16.46
N LEU A 170 2.05 1.32 -15.29
CA LEU A 170 2.22 2.34 -14.24
C LEU A 170 3.52 2.19 -13.47
N SER A 171 4.16 1.02 -13.50
CA SER A 171 5.45 0.77 -12.82
C SER A 171 6.60 1.67 -13.29
N VAL A 172 6.47 2.30 -14.46
CA VAL A 172 7.47 3.22 -15.00
C VAL A 172 7.22 4.68 -14.62
N LEU A 173 6.12 4.99 -13.95
CA LEU A 173 5.78 6.36 -13.55
C LEU A 173 6.91 6.96 -12.70
N GLY A 174 7.31 8.19 -13.03
CA GLY A 174 8.43 8.89 -12.37
C GLY A 174 9.81 8.55 -12.92
N ARG A 175 9.95 7.55 -13.80
CA ARG A 175 11.22 7.22 -14.47
C ARG A 175 11.42 8.07 -15.72
N THR A 176 11.81 9.32 -15.53
CA THR A 176 11.92 10.33 -16.60
C THR A 176 13.33 10.47 -17.18
N ASP A 177 14.25 9.59 -16.82
CA ASP A 177 15.62 9.54 -17.35
C ASP A 177 15.68 9.15 -18.83
N GLY A 178 14.57 8.63 -19.37
CA GLY A 178 14.42 8.22 -20.76
C GLY A 178 14.90 6.80 -21.03
N ALA A 179 15.31 6.04 -20.01
CA ALA A 179 15.67 4.63 -20.19
C ALA A 179 14.45 3.82 -20.66
N PRO A 180 14.64 2.80 -21.53
CA PRO A 180 15.90 2.25 -22.03
C PRO A 180 16.42 2.92 -23.31
N PHE A 181 15.90 4.08 -23.71
CA PHE A 181 16.43 4.81 -24.87
C PHE A 181 17.82 5.38 -24.56
N ALA A 182 18.65 5.54 -25.59
CA ALA A 182 20.00 6.09 -25.45
C ALA A 182 20.02 7.54 -24.91
N SER A 183 18.89 8.27 -25.02
CA SER A 183 18.70 9.62 -24.47
C SER A 183 17.23 9.98 -24.45
N THR A 184 16.86 11.00 -23.68
CA THR A 184 15.53 11.63 -23.73
C THR A 184 15.19 12.13 -25.14
N ALA A 185 16.17 12.65 -25.90
CA ALA A 185 15.97 13.03 -27.30
C ALA A 185 15.64 11.82 -28.21
N ALA A 186 16.19 10.64 -27.94
CA ALA A 186 15.83 9.40 -28.65
C ALA A 186 14.40 8.96 -28.32
N LEU A 187 14.02 8.99 -27.04
CA LEU A 187 12.63 8.75 -26.62
C LEU A 187 11.67 9.72 -27.32
N ARG A 188 11.98 11.02 -27.35
CA ARG A 188 11.13 12.02 -27.99
C ARG A 188 10.96 11.75 -29.50
N ARG A 189 12.02 11.36 -30.19
CA ARG A 189 11.94 10.94 -31.61
C ARG A 189 11.00 9.74 -31.80
N CYS A 190 11.08 8.73 -30.94
CA CYS A 190 10.16 7.59 -30.96
C CYS A 190 8.70 8.03 -30.72
N THR A 191 8.44 8.87 -29.72
CA THR A 191 7.08 9.37 -29.45
C THR A 191 6.53 10.23 -30.59
N ALA A 192 7.37 11.06 -31.22
CA ALA A 192 6.99 11.86 -32.39
C ALA A 192 6.64 10.98 -33.60
N ALA A 193 7.40 9.90 -33.85
CA ALA A 193 7.06 8.91 -34.88
C ALA A 193 5.70 8.23 -34.61
N ASN A 194 5.31 8.15 -33.33
CA ASN A 194 4.01 7.67 -32.87
C ASN A 194 2.91 8.77 -32.82
N GLY A 195 3.15 9.94 -33.42
CA GLY A 195 2.17 11.03 -33.48
C GLY A 195 1.87 11.69 -32.12
N VAL A 196 2.76 11.55 -31.15
CA VAL A 196 2.66 12.24 -29.86
C VAL A 196 3.23 13.64 -30.02
N ALA A 197 2.49 14.65 -29.57
CA ALA A 197 2.86 16.04 -29.74
C ALA A 197 4.09 16.42 -28.89
N ALA A 198 4.81 17.46 -29.34
CA ALA A 198 6.09 17.89 -28.75
C ALA A 198 5.94 18.38 -27.30
N GLU A 199 4.75 18.84 -26.96
CA GLU A 199 4.34 19.37 -25.67
C GLU A 199 3.72 18.30 -24.75
N THR A 200 3.33 17.13 -25.26
CA THR A 200 2.77 16.06 -24.43
C THR A 200 3.80 15.56 -23.41
N PRO A 201 3.56 15.74 -22.10
CA PRO A 201 4.49 15.31 -21.06
C PRO A 201 4.70 13.79 -21.07
N VAL A 202 5.97 13.38 -20.98
CA VAL A 202 6.36 11.99 -20.72
C VAL A 202 6.50 11.83 -19.22
N LEU A 203 5.66 10.99 -18.64
CA LEU A 203 5.58 10.75 -17.20
C LEU A 203 6.51 9.62 -16.75
N GLY A 204 6.97 8.80 -17.69
CA GLY A 204 7.97 7.79 -17.44
C GLY A 204 8.20 6.87 -18.64
N SER A 205 9.31 6.15 -18.63
CA SER A 205 9.58 5.08 -19.58
C SER A 205 10.33 3.91 -18.95
N GLY A 206 10.17 2.73 -19.52
CA GLY A 206 10.89 1.57 -19.03
C GLY A 206 10.58 0.28 -19.79
N PRO A 207 11.34 -0.79 -19.51
CA PRO A 207 11.09 -2.09 -20.11
C PRO A 207 9.80 -2.71 -19.55
N VAL A 208 9.09 -3.45 -20.40
CA VAL A 208 7.92 -4.24 -20.02
C VAL A 208 7.93 -5.58 -20.77
N MET A 209 7.33 -6.63 -20.22
CA MET A 209 7.18 -7.91 -20.92
C MET A 209 5.82 -7.98 -21.59
N VAL A 210 5.79 -8.26 -22.89
CA VAL A 210 4.58 -8.50 -23.67
C VAL A 210 4.75 -9.83 -24.38
N ASN A 211 3.90 -10.81 -24.08
CA ASN A 211 3.98 -12.18 -24.63
C ASN A 211 5.39 -12.80 -24.47
N GLY A 212 6.04 -12.57 -23.33
CA GLY A 212 7.40 -13.07 -23.06
C GLY A 212 8.52 -12.32 -23.79
N VAL A 213 8.22 -11.30 -24.59
CA VAL A 213 9.20 -10.44 -25.27
C VAL A 213 9.36 -9.14 -24.51
N ARG A 214 10.60 -8.71 -24.31
CA ARG A 214 10.91 -7.41 -23.70
C ARG A 214 10.62 -6.30 -24.70
N GLN A 215 9.67 -5.45 -24.34
CA GLN A 215 9.27 -4.25 -25.06
C GLN A 215 9.51 -3.00 -24.20
N VAL A 216 9.15 -1.83 -24.71
CA VAL A 216 9.28 -0.56 -24.00
C VAL A 216 7.90 0.06 -23.82
N VAL A 217 7.56 0.47 -22.60
CA VAL A 217 6.38 1.30 -22.33
C VAL A 217 6.82 2.74 -22.10
N ILE A 218 6.08 3.67 -22.69
CA ILE A 218 6.21 5.12 -22.53
C ILE A 218 4.88 5.61 -21.98
N LEU A 219 4.90 6.17 -20.79
CA LEU A 219 3.72 6.70 -20.13
C LEU A 219 3.60 8.20 -20.42
N LEU A 220 2.46 8.61 -20.95
CA LEU A 220 2.19 9.96 -21.43
C LEU A 220 1.00 10.57 -20.69
N ALA A 221 1.05 11.87 -20.45
CA ALA A 221 -0.10 12.57 -19.88
C ALA A 221 -1.23 12.69 -20.91
N THR A 222 -2.48 12.59 -20.44
CA THR A 222 -3.68 12.80 -21.28
C THR A 222 -4.29 14.20 -21.11
N GLY A 223 -3.80 14.97 -20.14
CA GLY A 223 -4.41 16.22 -19.69
C GLY A 223 -5.56 16.04 -18.68
N THR A 224 -5.99 14.80 -18.41
CA THR A 224 -6.97 14.49 -17.37
C THR A 224 -6.28 13.84 -16.17
N ALA A 225 -6.56 14.34 -14.95
CA ALA A 225 -6.02 13.76 -13.73
C ALA A 225 -6.41 12.29 -13.60
N GLY A 226 -5.49 11.46 -13.11
CA GLY A 226 -5.70 10.02 -12.97
C GLY A 226 -5.76 9.23 -14.28
N ARG A 227 -5.61 9.86 -15.46
CA ARG A 227 -5.65 9.18 -16.77
C ARG A 227 -4.34 9.32 -17.53
N PHE A 228 -3.79 8.18 -17.94
CA PHE A 228 -2.49 8.08 -18.59
C PHE A 228 -2.60 7.34 -19.92
N LEU A 229 -1.85 7.77 -20.93
CA LEU A 229 -1.70 6.99 -22.16
C LEU A 229 -0.43 6.13 -22.03
N ALA A 230 -0.60 4.81 -21.98
CA ALA A 230 0.49 3.86 -22.12
C ALA A 230 0.70 3.55 -23.61
N LEU A 231 1.82 4.03 -24.14
CA LEU A 231 2.29 3.72 -25.48
C LEU A 231 3.37 2.63 -25.37
N VAL A 232 3.10 1.46 -25.92
CA VAL A 232 4.06 0.36 -25.95
C VAL A 232 4.65 0.25 -27.33
N VAL A 233 5.98 0.19 -27.39
CA VAL A 233 6.76 0.15 -28.62
C VAL A 233 7.82 -0.95 -28.56
N GLY A 234 8.26 -1.38 -29.74
CA GLY A 234 9.44 -2.22 -29.90
C GLY A 234 10.74 -1.49 -29.54
N PRO A 235 11.82 -2.22 -29.17
CA PRO A 235 13.13 -1.63 -28.88
C PRO A 235 13.77 -0.90 -30.08
N GLU A 236 13.31 -1.19 -31.30
CA GLU A 236 13.72 -0.57 -32.55
C GLU A 236 13.02 0.76 -32.85
N CYS A 237 12.22 1.29 -31.92
CA CYS A 237 11.51 2.55 -32.11
C CYS A 237 12.47 3.74 -32.25
N ASP A 238 12.34 4.47 -33.36
CA ASP A 238 13.11 5.68 -33.65
C ASP A 238 12.28 6.70 -34.46
N SER A 239 12.93 7.73 -35.01
CA SER A 239 12.28 8.78 -35.79
C SER A 239 11.62 8.31 -37.10
N ARG A 240 12.01 7.14 -37.63
CA ARG A 240 11.56 6.59 -38.91
C ARG A 240 10.74 5.32 -38.72
N ASN A 241 10.91 4.62 -37.61
CA ASN A 241 10.17 3.43 -37.24
C ASN A 241 9.39 3.67 -35.94
N PRO A 242 8.06 3.82 -35.97
CA PRO A 242 7.28 4.01 -34.75
C PRO A 242 7.22 2.75 -33.88
N ALA A 243 7.47 1.55 -34.45
CA ALA A 243 7.45 0.26 -33.77
C ALA A 243 6.26 0.08 -32.79
N THR A 244 5.08 0.62 -33.12
CA THR A 244 3.93 0.65 -32.21
C THR A 244 3.39 -0.75 -31.97
N ILE A 245 3.28 -1.15 -30.71
CA ILE A 245 2.68 -2.42 -30.30
C ILE A 245 1.27 -2.20 -29.78
N SER A 246 1.10 -1.22 -28.88
CA SER A 246 -0.23 -0.88 -28.34
C SER A 246 -0.30 0.55 -27.81
N ARG A 247 -1.52 1.08 -27.73
CA ARG A 247 -1.86 2.39 -27.18
C ARG A 247 -3.11 2.26 -26.34
N THR A 248 -2.97 2.43 -25.02
CA THR A 248 -4.07 2.18 -24.08
C THR A 248 -4.16 3.31 -23.07
N ILE A 249 -5.37 3.78 -22.80
CA ILE A 249 -5.62 4.71 -21.70
C ILE A 249 -5.80 3.91 -20.41
N ILE A 250 -5.07 4.28 -19.36
CA ILE A 250 -5.07 3.66 -18.04
C ILE A 250 -5.58 4.67 -17.01
N GLY A 251 -6.36 4.18 -16.05
CA GLY A 251 -6.90 4.98 -14.95
C GLY A 251 -8.24 5.64 -15.28
N GLY A 252 -8.94 6.05 -14.23
CA GLY A 252 -10.31 6.57 -14.24
C GLY A 252 -10.78 6.92 -12.85
#